data_AF-A0A934A3H2-F1
#
_entry.id   AF-A0A934A3H2-F1
#
_cell.length_a   1.000
_cell.length_b   1.000
_cell.length_c   1.000
_cell.angle_alpha   90.00
_cell.angle_beta   90.00
_cell.angle_gamma   90.00
#
_symmetry.space_group_name_H-M   'P 1'
#
loop_
_entity.id
_entity.type
_entity.pdbx_description
1 polymer ?
#
loop_
_entity_poly.entity_id
_entity_poly.type
_entity_poly.pdbx_seq_one_letter_code
_entity_poly.pdbx_strand_id
1 'polypeptide(L)'
;MPQPIRIDRNGDGWSVRLEAGDATKTGTPSAVPTADAFVNVSPVRWDQWNDFVLHFKVSDGTEEGFCDVWINDSSQPAVHYSGPLGYGGDLPFLELGIHVPSWAQARPAGITVEHWLDSLRIGYADASYADVAP
;
A
#
# COMPACT_ATOMS: atom_id res chain seq x y z
N MET A 1 2.17 12.74 -8.31
CA MET A 1 0.74 12.40 -8.37
C MET A 1 0.31 11.93 -6.99
N PRO A 2 -0.94 12.16 -6.58
CA PRO A 2 -1.46 11.58 -5.34
C PRO A 2 -1.35 10.05 -5.37
N GLN A 3 -1.01 9.43 -4.24
CA GLN A 3 -0.79 7.98 -4.12
C GLN A 3 -1.82 7.43 -3.12
N PRO A 4 -3.00 6.99 -3.59
CA PRO A 4 -4.11 6.63 -2.69
C PRO A 4 -3.77 5.48 -1.76
N ILE A 5 -2.87 4.60 -2.20
CA ILE A 5 -2.34 3.49 -1.42
C ILE A 5 -0.83 3.52 -1.60
N ARG A 6 -0.08 3.44 -0.51
CA ARG A 6 1.37 3.34 -0.52
C ARG A 6 1.83 2.31 0.49
N ILE A 7 2.76 1.44 0.06
CA ILE A 7 3.45 0.49 0.95
C ILE A 7 4.94 0.82 0.88
N ASP A 8 5.54 1.07 2.04
CA ASP A 8 6.96 1.41 2.16
C ASP A 8 7.62 0.65 3.30
N ARG A 9 8.94 0.51 3.21
CA ARG A 9 9.76 0.16 4.37
C ARG A 9 9.95 1.39 5.26
N ASN A 10 9.61 1.28 6.54
CA ASN A 10 9.89 2.29 7.56
C ASN A 10 10.61 1.64 8.76
N GLY A 11 11.92 1.91 8.86
CA GLY A 11 12.79 1.20 9.82
C GLY A 11 12.84 -0.30 9.52
N ASP A 12 12.53 -1.12 10.53
CA ASP A 12 12.49 -2.58 10.47
C ASP A 12 11.11 -3.15 10.11
N GLY A 13 10.15 -2.29 9.77
CA GLY A 13 8.78 -2.68 9.44
C GLY A 13 8.33 -2.24 8.06
N TRP A 14 7.35 -2.96 7.53
CA TRP A 14 6.50 -2.50 6.44
C TRP A 14 5.44 -1.57 6.99
N SER A 15 5.17 -0.50 6.25
CA SER A 15 4.14 0.46 6.55
C SER A 15 3.19 0.66 5.39
N VAL A 16 1.90 0.80 5.69
CA VAL A 16 0.87 1.16 4.72
C VAL A 16 0.34 2.54 5.03
N ARG A 17 0.16 3.36 3.99
CA ARG A 17 -0.53 4.64 4.03
C ARG A 17 -1.69 4.63 3.04
N LEU A 18 -2.83 5.12 3.48
CA LEU A 18 -4.05 5.25 2.69
C LEU A 18 -4.44 6.72 2.67
N GLU A 19 -4.68 7.28 1.48
CA GLU A 19 -5.06 8.68 1.30
C GLU A 19 -6.43 8.81 0.63
N ALA A 20 -7.22 9.77 1.10
CA ALA A 20 -8.49 10.18 0.50
C ALA A 20 -8.40 11.64 0.04
N GLY A 21 -8.92 11.92 -1.15
CA GLY A 21 -8.85 13.24 -1.78
C GLY A 21 -9.80 14.29 -1.22
N ASP A 22 -10.71 13.89 -0.34
CA ASP A 22 -11.55 14.79 0.42
C ASP A 22 -11.21 14.70 1.91
N ALA A 23 -10.40 15.66 2.39
CA ALA A 23 -9.97 15.76 3.79
C ALA A 23 -11.14 15.88 4.79
N THR A 24 -12.38 16.06 4.32
CA THR A 24 -13.58 16.14 5.16
C THR A 24 -14.28 14.80 5.37
N LYS A 25 -13.93 13.74 4.62
CA LYS A 25 -14.56 12.42 4.74
C LYS A 25 -13.64 11.45 5.48
N THR A 26 -13.70 11.50 6.80
CA THR A 26 -13.02 10.56 7.69
C THR A 26 -13.87 9.29 7.85
N GLY A 27 -13.68 8.31 6.96
CA GLY A 27 -13.93 6.93 7.35
C GLY A 27 -13.05 6.64 8.58
N THR A 28 -13.62 6.10 9.66
CA THR A 28 -12.83 5.72 10.85
C THR A 28 -12.52 4.24 10.74
N PRO A 29 -11.34 3.87 10.22
CA PRO A 29 -10.94 2.47 10.19
C PRO A 29 -10.76 1.94 11.61
N SER A 30 -11.04 0.65 11.79
CA SER A 30 -10.88 -0.03 13.08
C SER A 30 -9.41 -0.11 13.57
N ALA A 31 -8.45 0.45 12.83
CA ALA A 31 -7.03 0.48 13.18
C ALA A 31 -6.16 1.59 12.52
N VAL A 32 -6.68 2.61 11.83
CA VAL A 32 -5.81 3.65 11.20
C VAL A 32 -6.07 5.05 11.78
N PRO A 33 -5.04 5.79 12.23
CA PRO A 33 -5.15 7.21 12.55
C PRO A 33 -5.37 8.00 11.25
N THR A 34 -6.19 9.05 11.30
CA THR A 34 -6.41 10.06 10.24
C THR A 34 -5.29 10.16 9.18
N ALA A 35 -5.63 9.98 7.90
CA ALA A 35 -5.00 10.32 6.59
C ALA A 35 -3.46 10.52 6.41
N ASP A 36 -2.69 10.79 7.45
CA ASP A 36 -1.26 11.09 7.44
C ASP A 36 -0.40 10.13 8.28
N ALA A 37 -1.00 9.11 8.91
CA ALA A 37 -0.25 8.15 9.73
C ALA A 37 0.07 6.86 8.96
N PHE A 38 1.35 6.56 8.84
CA PHE A 38 1.84 5.22 8.45
C PHE A 38 1.46 4.21 9.54
N VAL A 39 0.78 3.13 9.18
CA VAL A 39 0.56 2.00 10.09
C VAL A 39 1.65 0.99 9.85
N ASN A 40 2.44 0.66 10.89
CA ASN A 40 3.38 -0.45 10.83
C ASN A 40 2.59 -1.76 10.93
N VAL A 41 2.73 -2.61 9.93
CA VAL A 41 1.81 -3.74 9.67
C VAL A 41 2.48 -5.10 9.75
N SER A 42 3.80 -5.15 9.57
CA SER A 42 4.59 -6.37 9.71
C SER A 42 6.07 -6.02 9.80
N PRO A 43 6.89 -6.75 10.57
CA PRO A 43 8.34 -6.73 10.41
C PRO A 43 8.74 -7.08 8.97
N VAL A 44 9.86 -6.51 8.52
CA VAL A 44 10.50 -6.89 7.26
C VAL A 44 11.23 -8.22 7.47
N ARG A 45 11.01 -9.20 6.57
CA ARG A 45 11.83 -10.41 6.49
C ARG A 45 13.08 -10.11 5.67
N TRP A 46 14.17 -9.71 6.33
CA TRP A 46 15.44 -9.44 5.66
C TRP A 46 16.01 -10.70 5.01
N ASP A 47 16.66 -10.53 3.85
CA ASP A 47 17.25 -11.59 3.02
C ASP A 47 16.29 -12.72 2.63
N GLN A 48 14.99 -12.42 2.63
CA GLN A 48 13.90 -13.33 2.29
C GLN A 48 12.88 -12.60 1.41
N TRP A 49 12.11 -13.37 0.65
CA TRP A 49 10.95 -12.83 -0.05
C TRP A 49 9.92 -12.34 0.96
N ASN A 50 9.37 -11.16 0.69
CA ASN A 50 8.22 -10.61 1.41
C ASN A 50 7.06 -10.57 0.44
N ASP A 51 5.95 -11.19 0.84
CA ASP A 51 4.79 -11.35 -0.02
C ASP A 51 3.73 -10.33 0.34
N PHE A 52 3.09 -9.77 -0.68
CA PHE A 52 2.02 -8.80 -0.54
C PHE A 52 0.84 -9.19 -1.40
N VAL A 53 -0.35 -9.14 -0.82
CA VAL A 53 -1.61 -9.21 -1.58
C VAL A 53 -2.43 -7.99 -1.20
N LEU A 54 -2.89 -7.27 -2.21
CA LEU A 54 -3.74 -6.10 -2.05
C LEU A 54 -5.09 -6.39 -2.70
N HIS A 55 -6.17 -6.13 -1.97
CA HIS A 55 -7.52 -6.11 -2.51
C HIS A 55 -8.10 -4.73 -2.20
N PHE A 56 -8.40 -3.95 -3.23
CA PHE A 56 -8.84 -2.58 -3.03
C PHE A 56 -9.87 -2.14 -4.06
N LYS A 57 -10.70 -1.19 -3.64
CA LYS A 57 -11.58 -0.40 -4.50
C LYS A 57 -11.34 1.07 -4.19
N VAL A 58 -10.88 1.81 -5.20
CA VAL A 58 -10.75 3.26 -5.15
C VAL A 58 -12.15 3.87 -5.23
N SER A 59 -12.40 4.95 -4.48
CA SER A 59 -13.59 5.76 -4.61
C SER A 59 -13.25 7.25 -4.71
N ASP A 60 -14.06 7.98 -5.48
CA ASP A 60 -13.96 9.44 -5.62
C ASP A 60 -14.66 10.20 -4.47
N GLY A 61 -15.01 9.48 -3.40
CA GLY A 61 -15.77 9.97 -2.27
C GLY A 61 -17.29 10.04 -2.47
N THR A 62 -17.84 9.73 -3.65
CA THR A 62 -19.30 9.58 -3.83
C THR A 62 -19.80 8.20 -3.37
N GLU A 63 -18.91 7.22 -3.35
CA GLU A 63 -19.12 5.87 -2.82
C GLU A 63 -18.03 5.47 -1.83
N GLU A 64 -18.28 4.39 -1.08
CA GLU A 64 -17.26 3.79 -0.22
C GLU A 64 -16.27 2.96 -1.06
N GLY A 65 -15.00 3.18 -0.77
CA GLY A 65 -13.89 2.32 -1.20
C GLY A 65 -13.47 1.39 -0.06
N PHE A 66 -12.47 0.58 -0.33
CA PHE A 66 -11.85 -0.28 0.67
C PHE A 66 -10.41 -0.60 0.28
N CYS A 67 -9.61 -1.00 1.27
CA CYS A 67 -8.28 -1.55 1.06
C CYS A 67 -7.98 -2.60 2.13
N ASP A 68 -7.74 -3.82 1.66
CA ASP A 68 -7.21 -4.92 2.44
C ASP A 68 -5.78 -5.21 1.99
N VAL A 69 -4.87 -5.36 2.96
CA VAL A 69 -3.48 -5.71 2.70
C VAL A 69 -3.09 -6.93 3.52
N TRP A 70 -2.72 -8.02 2.84
CA TRP A 70 -2.05 -9.16 3.45
C TRP A 70 -0.56 -9.02 3.22
N ILE A 71 0.21 -9.33 4.25
CA ILE A 71 1.67 -9.37 4.19
C ILE A 71 2.08 -10.71 4.75
N ASN A 72 3.01 -11.38 4.06
CA ASN A 72 3.71 -12.56 4.55
C ASN A 72 2.76 -13.67 5.08
N ASP A 73 2.28 -14.55 4.20
CA ASP A 73 1.51 -15.77 4.50
C ASP A 73 0.39 -15.67 5.57
N SER A 74 -0.06 -14.45 5.88
CA SER A 74 -1.04 -14.19 6.91
C SER A 74 -2.42 -14.66 6.48
N SER A 75 -3.12 -15.34 7.40
CA SER A 75 -4.51 -15.78 7.18
C SER A 75 -5.54 -14.65 7.26
N GLN A 76 -5.15 -13.47 7.73
CA GLN A 76 -6.00 -12.28 7.88
C GLN A 76 -5.27 -11.05 7.36
N PRO A 77 -5.99 -10.05 6.82
CA PRO A 77 -5.35 -8.84 6.36
C PRO A 77 -4.71 -8.09 7.53
N ALA A 78 -3.46 -7.66 7.35
CA ALA A 78 -2.76 -6.79 8.30
C ALA A 78 -3.34 -5.37 8.31
N VAL A 79 -3.98 -4.97 7.21
CA VAL A 79 -4.78 -3.73 7.10
C VAL A 79 -6.15 -4.09 6.57
N HIS A 80 -7.20 -3.67 7.28
CA HIS A 80 -8.58 -3.69 6.80
C HIS A 80 -9.14 -2.28 6.87
N TYR A 81 -9.40 -1.67 5.71
CA TYR A 81 -9.91 -0.31 5.58
C TYR A 81 -11.20 -0.29 4.78
N SER A 82 -12.18 0.46 5.25
CA SER A 82 -13.39 0.82 4.51
C SER A 82 -13.67 2.31 4.71
N GLY A 83 -13.96 2.99 3.61
CA GLY A 83 -14.16 4.44 3.57
C GLY A 83 -13.70 5.06 2.25
N PRO A 84 -13.69 6.40 2.15
CA PRO A 84 -13.20 7.10 0.97
C PRO A 84 -11.73 6.74 0.69
N LEU A 85 -11.41 6.33 -0.54
CA LEU A 85 -10.05 5.93 -0.90
C LEU A 85 -9.67 6.46 -2.27
N GLY A 86 -8.77 7.44 -2.30
CA GLY A 86 -8.33 8.11 -3.53
C GLY A 86 -9.07 9.39 -3.86
N TYR A 87 -8.85 9.87 -5.08
CA TYR A 87 -9.13 11.23 -5.52
C TYR A 87 -10.06 11.18 -6.73
N GLY A 88 -10.96 12.17 -6.87
CA GLY A 88 -11.74 12.30 -8.10
C GLY A 88 -10.83 12.57 -9.30
N GLY A 89 -11.05 11.87 -10.41
CA GLY A 89 -10.26 12.00 -11.63
C GLY A 89 -9.80 10.65 -12.20
N ASP A 90 -8.61 10.64 -12.78
CA ASP A 90 -8.02 9.44 -13.38
C ASP A 90 -7.79 8.33 -12.34
N LEU A 91 -8.00 7.09 -12.77
CA LEU A 91 -7.72 5.91 -11.94
C LEU A 91 -6.22 5.82 -11.63
N PRO A 92 -5.83 5.36 -10.43
CA PRO A 92 -4.43 5.13 -10.12
C PRO A 92 -3.86 4.00 -10.98
N PHE A 93 -2.55 4.02 -11.14
CA PHE A 93 -1.78 2.94 -11.74
C PHE A 93 -0.79 2.39 -10.71
N LEU A 94 -0.32 1.17 -10.94
CA LEU A 94 0.63 0.51 -10.07
C LEU A 94 2.07 0.92 -10.39
N GLU A 95 2.78 1.41 -9.38
CA GLU A 95 4.24 1.63 -9.42
C GLU A 95 4.92 0.68 -8.42
N LEU A 96 5.96 0.00 -8.87
CA LEU A 96 6.79 -0.87 -8.03
C LEU A 96 8.26 -0.51 -8.23
N GLY A 97 9.00 -0.29 -7.14
CA GLY A 97 10.41 0.06 -7.25
C GLY A 97 10.97 0.76 -6.02
N ILE A 98 12.19 1.27 -6.18
CA ILE A 98 12.89 2.04 -5.16
C ILE A 98 12.49 3.51 -5.32
N HIS A 99 11.73 4.03 -4.37
CA HIS A 99 11.45 5.46 -4.26
C HIS A 99 12.02 6.01 -2.96
N VAL A 100 13.08 6.83 -3.04
CA VAL A 100 13.73 7.46 -1.88
C VAL A 100 13.62 8.97 -2.01
N PRO A 101 12.56 9.61 -1.45
CA PRO A 101 12.31 11.04 -1.62
C PRO A 101 13.48 11.93 -1.19
N SER A 102 14.18 11.55 -0.12
CA SER A 102 15.33 12.32 0.39
C SER A 102 16.49 12.41 -0.60
N TRP A 103 16.59 11.49 -1.56
CA TRP A 103 17.61 11.51 -2.60
C TRP A 103 17.33 12.53 -3.71
N ALA A 104 16.13 13.12 -3.76
CA ALA A 104 15.80 14.16 -4.73
C ALA A 104 16.71 15.40 -4.59
N GLN A 105 17.20 15.69 -3.38
CA GLN A 105 18.11 16.82 -3.13
C GLN A 105 19.58 16.41 -3.25
N ALA A 106 19.94 15.25 -2.71
CA ALA A 106 21.27 14.67 -2.87
C ALA A 106 21.23 13.18 -2.55
N ARG A 107 21.67 12.33 -3.47
CA ARG A 107 21.93 10.91 -3.18
C ARG A 107 23.28 10.79 -2.45
N PRO A 108 23.34 10.13 -1.28
CA PRO A 108 24.61 9.91 -0.59
C PRO A 108 25.58 9.08 -1.45
N ALA A 109 26.85 9.46 -1.44
CA ALA A 109 27.89 8.74 -2.17
C ALA A 109 28.10 7.33 -1.59
N GLY A 110 28.40 6.37 -2.46
CA GLY A 110 28.73 4.99 -2.06
C GLY A 110 27.56 4.12 -1.63
N ILE A 111 26.31 4.59 -1.72
CA ILE A 111 25.13 3.77 -1.42
C ILE A 111 24.61 3.09 -2.68
N THR A 112 24.56 1.76 -2.64
CA THR A 112 23.81 0.92 -3.58
C THR A 112 22.56 0.39 -2.87
N VAL A 113 21.41 0.47 -3.54
CA VAL A 113 20.17 -0.15 -3.09
C VAL A 113 19.70 -1.05 -4.21
N GLU A 114 19.41 -2.30 -3.86
CA GLU A 114 18.89 -3.32 -4.77
C GLU A 114 17.49 -3.69 -4.32
N HIS A 115 16.62 -3.95 -5.29
CA HIS A 115 15.25 -4.40 -5.05
C HIS A 115 14.93 -5.45 -6.09
N TRP A 116 14.49 -6.61 -5.60
CA TRP A 116 14.13 -7.76 -6.41
C TRP A 116 12.61 -7.91 -6.34
N LEU A 117 12.01 -8.13 -7.51
CA LEU A 117 10.57 -8.32 -7.66
C LEU A 117 10.36 -9.64 -8.41
N ASP A 118 9.41 -10.44 -7.94
CA ASP A 118 9.01 -11.68 -8.60
C ASP A 118 7.50 -11.92 -8.38
N SER A 119 6.91 -12.81 -9.17
CA SER A 119 5.52 -13.28 -9.03
C SER A 119 4.45 -12.18 -9.00
N LEU A 120 4.63 -11.11 -9.78
CA LEU A 120 3.60 -10.07 -9.94
C LEU A 120 2.35 -10.63 -10.64
N ARG A 121 1.21 -10.59 -9.95
CA ARG A 121 -0.10 -11.02 -10.45
C ARG A 121 -1.13 -9.91 -10.22
N ILE A 122 -2.03 -9.71 -11.18
CA ILE A 122 -3.16 -8.77 -11.07
C ILE A 122 -4.43 -9.54 -11.42
N GLY A 123 -5.38 -9.55 -10.50
CA GLY A 123 -6.68 -10.21 -10.67
C GLY A 123 -7.70 -9.32 -11.37
N TYR A 124 -8.72 -9.94 -11.95
CA TYR A 124 -9.93 -9.28 -12.42
C TYR A 124 -10.98 -9.22 -11.31
N ALA A 125 -12.18 -8.67 -11.60
CA ALA A 125 -13.22 -8.45 -10.61
C ALA A 125 -13.72 -9.72 -9.90
N ASP A 126 -13.55 -10.90 -10.50
CA ASP A 126 -13.91 -12.21 -9.96
C ASP A 126 -12.73 -13.00 -9.40
N ALA A 127 -11.52 -12.41 -9.39
CA ALA A 127 -10.35 -13.06 -8.82
C ALA A 127 -10.46 -13.17 -7.29
N SER A 128 -10.00 -14.31 -6.77
CA SER A 128 -9.87 -14.58 -5.36
C SER A 128 -8.43 -14.34 -4.88
N TYR A 129 -8.23 -14.37 -3.56
CA TYR A 129 -6.89 -14.36 -2.97
C TYR A 129 -5.97 -15.43 -3.57
N ALA A 130 -6.50 -16.64 -3.80
CA ALA A 130 -5.72 -17.77 -4.31
C ALA A 130 -5.20 -17.56 -5.74
N ASP A 131 -5.84 -16.69 -6.53
CA ASP A 131 -5.44 -16.40 -7.91
C ASP A 131 -4.23 -15.46 -7.99
N VAL A 132 -4.03 -14.64 -6.95
CA VAL A 132 -3.00 -13.58 -6.93
C VAL A 132 -1.93 -13.77 -5.86
N ALA A 133 -2.19 -14.57 -4.82
CA ALA A 133 -1.22 -14.89 -3.79
C ALA A 133 0.00 -15.60 -4.42
N PRO A 134 1.24 -15.20 -4.08
CA PRO A 134 2.46 -15.74 -4.69
C PRO A 134 2.60 -17.26 -4.56
#